data_AF-A0A3N5GPV4-F1
#
_entry.id   AF-A0A3N5GPV4-F1
#
_cell.length_a   1.000
_cell.length_b   1.000
_cell.length_c   1.000
_cell.angle_alpha   90.00
_cell.angle_beta   90.00
_cell.angle_gamma   90.00
#
_symmetry.space_group_name_H-M   'P 1'
#
loop_
_entity.id
_entity.type
_entity.pdbx_description
1 polymer ?
#
loop_
_entity_poly.entity_id
_entity_poly.type
_entity_poly.pdbx_seq_one_letter_code
_entity_poly.pdbx_strand_id
1 'polypeptide(L)'
;MLTDIEMQAAKEFETRAQDYMTLHHKLVASLPALPERDATPEQMDQHKRALFALVQTARKSAKQGDFFAPDMVGLITRALAATLDGKDGSSIKASITDDTPLAPNLKVNDSYPEGASMSSMPTELLATLPELDKALEYRFIGKRLVLVDAPAQLVLDLTPDVLR
;
A
#
# COMPACT_ATOMS: atom_id res chain seq x y z
N MET A 1 18.51 12.74 8.32
CA MET A 1 17.83 13.74 7.48
C MET A 1 17.74 13.17 6.08
N LEU A 2 16.63 13.36 5.37
CA LEU A 2 16.50 12.94 3.99
C LEU A 2 17.47 13.72 3.09
N THR A 3 18.02 13.06 2.08
CA THR A 3 18.76 13.72 0.99
C THR A 3 17.81 14.47 0.05
N ASP A 4 18.33 15.36 -0.79
CA ASP A 4 17.52 16.08 -1.78
C ASP A 4 16.76 15.14 -2.74
N ILE A 5 17.42 14.05 -3.14
CA ILE A 5 16.81 13.00 -3.99
C ILE A 5 15.65 12.33 -3.25
N GLU A 6 15.84 12.00 -1.98
CA GLU A 6 14.79 11.36 -1.16
C GLU A 6 13.61 12.29 -0.89
N MET A 7 13.86 13.58 -0.64
CA MET A 7 12.79 14.58 -0.51
C MET A 7 12.00 14.73 -1.81
N GLN A 8 12.68 14.76 -2.95
CA GLN A 8 12.03 14.83 -4.25
C GLN A 8 11.22 13.56 -4.55
N ALA A 9 11.78 12.37 -4.25
CA ALA A 9 11.08 11.10 -4.43
C ALA A 9 9.82 11.00 -3.57
N ALA A 10 9.89 11.43 -2.30
CA ALA A 10 8.74 11.50 -1.40
C ALA A 10 7.64 12.42 -1.97
N LYS A 11 8.01 13.61 -2.42
CA LYS A 11 7.07 14.58 -3.00
C LYS A 11 6.41 14.06 -4.28
N GLU A 12 7.16 13.38 -5.14
CA GLU A 12 6.61 12.75 -6.35
C GLU A 12 5.66 11.62 -6.01
N PHE A 13 6.00 10.79 -5.02
CA PHE A 13 5.12 9.75 -4.51
C PHE A 13 3.80 10.34 -3.96
N GLU A 14 3.88 11.38 -3.13
CA GLU A 14 2.72 12.08 -2.57
C GLU A 14 1.82 12.65 -3.66
N THR A 15 2.41 13.27 -4.69
CA THR A 15 1.66 13.81 -5.84
C THR A 15 0.88 12.69 -6.54
N ARG A 16 1.52 11.54 -6.80
CA ARG A 16 0.87 10.40 -7.45
C ARG A 16 -0.20 9.77 -6.56
N ALA A 17 0.02 9.71 -5.25
CA ALA A 17 -0.98 9.26 -4.27
C ALA A 17 -2.21 10.17 -4.25
N GLN A 18 -2.02 11.49 -4.29
CA GLN A 18 -3.11 12.47 -4.35
C GLN A 18 -3.90 12.40 -5.67
N ASP A 19 -3.20 12.27 -6.80
CA ASP A 19 -3.82 12.07 -8.11
C ASP A 19 -4.65 10.79 -8.12
N TYR A 20 -4.11 9.72 -7.53
CA TYR A 20 -4.85 8.48 -7.35
C TYR A 20 -6.09 8.64 -6.47
N MET A 21 -5.98 9.33 -5.32
CA MET A 21 -7.13 9.56 -4.45
C MET A 21 -8.22 10.40 -5.12
N THR A 22 -7.84 11.33 -6.00
CA THR A 22 -8.81 12.07 -6.83
C THR A 22 -9.58 11.12 -7.76
N LEU A 23 -8.89 10.15 -8.38
CA LEU A 23 -9.55 9.10 -9.17
C LEU A 23 -10.43 8.21 -8.28
N HIS A 24 -9.90 7.72 -7.17
CA HIS A 24 -10.61 6.85 -6.22
C HIS A 24 -11.93 7.49 -5.77
N HIS A 25 -11.90 8.74 -5.32
CA HIS A 25 -13.11 9.45 -4.89
C HIS A 25 -14.16 9.58 -6.00
N LYS A 26 -13.74 9.80 -7.25
CA LYS A 26 -14.65 9.83 -8.40
C LYS A 26 -15.30 8.47 -8.64
N LEU A 27 -14.56 7.38 -8.49
CA LEU A 27 -15.07 6.02 -8.67
C LEU A 27 -16.01 5.62 -7.53
N VAL A 28 -15.65 5.92 -6.28
CA VAL A 28 -16.55 5.71 -5.11
C VAL A 28 -17.85 6.49 -5.30
N ALA A 29 -17.79 7.75 -5.70
CA ALA A 29 -18.98 8.58 -5.95
C ALA A 29 -19.87 8.07 -7.09
N SER A 30 -19.34 7.22 -7.98
CA SER A 30 -20.11 6.59 -9.06
C SER A 30 -20.88 5.34 -8.60
N LEU A 31 -20.57 4.80 -7.42
CA LEU A 31 -21.26 3.65 -6.84
C LEU A 31 -22.48 4.08 -6.02
N PRO A 32 -23.49 3.20 -5.89
CA PRO A 32 -24.54 3.38 -4.91
C PRO A 32 -23.94 3.56 -3.51
N ALA A 33 -24.34 4.61 -2.82
CA ALA A 33 -23.90 4.87 -1.46
C ALA A 33 -24.32 3.73 -0.52
N LEU A 34 -23.40 3.32 0.36
CA LEU A 34 -23.74 2.40 1.44
C LEU A 34 -24.55 3.13 2.52
N PRO A 35 -25.50 2.45 3.19
CA PRO A 35 -26.14 2.99 4.39
C PRO A 35 -25.09 3.31 5.46
N GLU A 36 -25.16 4.50 6.06
CA GLU A 36 -24.12 4.99 7.00
C GLU A 36 -24.04 4.19 8.31
N ARG A 37 -25.12 3.51 8.72
CA ARG A 37 -25.22 2.87 10.04
C ARG A 37 -25.55 1.38 10.02
N ASP A 38 -26.21 0.90 8.97
CA ASP A 38 -26.81 -0.44 8.95
C ASP A 38 -26.49 -1.19 7.63
N ALA A 39 -25.33 -0.91 7.02
CA ALA A 39 -24.88 -1.67 5.87
C ALA A 39 -24.65 -3.14 6.26
N THR A 40 -25.30 -4.07 5.56
CA THR A 40 -25.09 -5.51 5.82
C THR A 40 -23.72 -5.96 5.30
N PRO A 41 -23.14 -7.05 5.83
CA PRO A 41 -21.90 -7.61 5.30
C PRO A 41 -21.95 -7.86 3.78
N GLU A 42 -23.09 -8.30 3.26
CA GLU A 42 -23.30 -8.53 1.84
C GLU A 42 -23.27 -7.22 1.04
N GLN A 43 -23.87 -6.14 1.56
CA GLN A 43 -23.83 -4.82 0.92
C GLN A 43 -22.41 -4.27 0.89
N MET A 44 -21.68 -4.39 2.00
CA MET A 44 -20.28 -3.96 2.08
C MET A 44 -19.41 -4.73 1.09
N ASP A 45 -19.58 -6.06 1.00
CA ASP A 45 -18.80 -6.90 0.10
C ASP A 45 -19.16 -6.68 -1.38
N GLN A 46 -20.43 -6.43 -1.70
CA GLN A 46 -20.85 -6.03 -3.05
C GLN A 46 -20.24 -4.69 -3.45
N HIS A 47 -20.25 -3.70 -2.55
CA HIS A 47 -19.66 -2.39 -2.81
C HIS A 47 -18.15 -2.49 -2.99
N LYS A 48 -17.45 -3.25 -2.14
CA LYS A 48 -16.02 -3.57 -2.24
C LYS A 48 -15.67 -4.15 -3.62
N ARG A 49 -16.41 -5.18 -4.05
CA ARG A 49 -16.21 -5.83 -5.37
C ARG A 49 -16.49 -4.89 -6.54
N ALA A 50 -17.53 -4.07 -6.43
CA ALA A 50 -17.85 -3.08 -7.47
C ALA A 50 -16.75 -2.02 -7.58
N LEU A 51 -16.24 -1.52 -6.44
CA LEU A 51 -15.14 -0.56 -6.41
C LEU A 51 -13.85 -1.18 -6.96
N PHE A 52 -13.51 -2.39 -6.57
CA PHE A 52 -12.38 -3.14 -7.12
C PHE A 52 -12.44 -3.17 -8.66
N ALA A 53 -13.57 -3.59 -9.23
CA ALA A 53 -13.73 -3.69 -10.68
C ALA A 53 -13.58 -2.34 -11.40
N LEU A 54 -14.11 -1.27 -10.82
CA LEU A 54 -13.99 0.09 -11.35
C LEU A 54 -12.53 0.57 -11.33
N VAL A 55 -11.86 0.45 -10.18
CA VAL A 55 -10.45 0.84 -10.02
C VAL A 55 -9.57 0.02 -10.95
N GLN A 56 -9.76 -1.30 -10.98
CA GLN A 56 -8.99 -2.21 -11.82
C GLN A 56 -9.11 -1.84 -13.31
N THR A 57 -10.31 -1.50 -13.76
CA THR A 57 -10.56 -1.07 -15.15
C THR A 57 -9.92 0.30 -15.45
N ALA A 58 -10.09 1.27 -14.56
CA ALA A 58 -9.50 2.60 -14.71
C ALA A 58 -7.97 2.55 -14.73
N ARG A 59 -7.38 1.59 -14.02
CA ARG A 59 -5.95 1.35 -13.90
C ARG A 59 -5.44 0.22 -14.79
N LYS A 60 -6.12 -0.14 -15.88
CA LYS A 60 -5.71 -1.25 -16.78
C LYS A 60 -4.27 -1.15 -17.32
N SER A 61 -3.70 0.04 -17.36
CA SER A 61 -2.32 0.30 -17.82
C SER A 61 -1.32 0.51 -16.68
N ALA A 62 -1.75 0.34 -15.42
CA ALA A 62 -0.88 0.49 -14.26
C ALA A 62 0.22 -0.57 -14.27
N LYS A 63 1.41 -0.16 -13.84
CA LYS A 63 2.60 -1.00 -13.83
C LYS A 63 3.40 -0.76 -12.55
N GLN A 64 4.26 -1.72 -12.26
CA GLN A 64 5.17 -1.62 -11.13
C GLN A 64 6.09 -0.40 -11.27
N GLY A 65 6.27 0.34 -10.19
CA GLY A 65 7.05 1.57 -10.15
C GLY A 65 6.30 2.85 -10.53
N ASP A 66 4.99 2.75 -10.80
CA ASP A 66 4.14 3.92 -10.97
C ASP A 66 4.00 4.71 -9.66
N PHE A 67 4.18 4.11 -8.48
CA PHE A 67 4.29 4.81 -7.21
C PHE A 67 5.69 4.64 -6.59
N PHE A 68 6.16 3.40 -6.45
CA PHE A 68 7.47 3.08 -5.93
C PHE A 68 8.54 3.16 -7.03
N ALA A 69 8.75 4.37 -7.53
CA ALA A 69 9.85 4.68 -8.44
C ALA A 69 11.22 4.34 -7.80
N PRO A 70 12.30 4.15 -8.57
CA PRO A 70 13.59 3.69 -8.04
C PRO A 70 14.11 4.49 -6.84
N ASP A 71 14.01 5.82 -6.88
CA ASP A 71 14.47 6.67 -5.76
C ASP A 71 13.59 6.52 -4.51
N MET A 72 12.29 6.29 -4.70
CA MET A 72 11.37 5.98 -3.60
C MET A 72 11.67 4.59 -3.00
N VAL A 73 12.04 3.61 -3.81
CA VAL A 73 12.54 2.31 -3.33
C VAL A 73 13.84 2.49 -2.54
N GLY A 74 14.71 3.40 -2.96
CA GLY A 74 15.93 3.78 -2.24
C GLY A 74 15.62 4.32 -0.85
N LEU A 75 14.68 5.28 -0.76
CA LEU A 75 14.19 5.82 0.51
C LEU A 75 13.63 4.71 1.41
N ILE A 76 12.74 3.86 0.89
CA ILE A 76 12.14 2.74 1.63
C ILE A 76 13.21 1.79 2.16
N THR A 77 14.18 1.42 1.32
CA THR A 77 15.26 0.50 1.69
C THR A 77 16.13 1.08 2.81
N ARG A 78 16.49 2.37 2.72
CA ARG A 78 17.27 3.04 3.76
C ARG A 78 16.47 3.16 5.06
N ALA A 79 15.19 3.53 4.97
CA ALA A 79 14.31 3.66 6.13
C ALA A 79 14.18 2.32 6.86
N LEU A 80 13.91 1.24 6.11
CA LEU A 80 13.82 -0.11 6.66
C LEU A 80 15.15 -0.55 7.29
N ALA A 81 16.29 -0.32 6.62
CA ALA A 81 17.59 -0.64 7.19
C ALA A 81 17.82 0.09 8.53
N ALA A 82 17.51 1.40 8.60
CA ALA A 82 17.64 2.16 9.84
C ALA A 82 16.71 1.64 10.95
N THR A 83 15.48 1.22 10.62
CA THR A 83 14.56 0.57 11.57
C THR A 83 15.13 -0.75 12.09
N LEU A 84 15.72 -1.56 11.20
CA LEU A 84 16.26 -2.89 11.54
C LEU A 84 17.63 -2.84 12.23
N ASP A 85 18.39 -1.77 12.06
CA ASP A 85 19.65 -1.53 12.79
C ASP A 85 19.41 -1.01 14.22
N GLY A 86 18.16 -0.67 14.55
CA GLY A 86 17.74 -0.25 15.89
C GLY A 86 17.77 -1.38 16.92
N LYS A 87 17.66 -1.01 18.19
CA LYS A 87 17.70 -1.95 19.33
C LYS A 87 16.72 -3.13 19.19
N ASP A 88 15.54 -2.87 18.65
CA ASP A 88 14.46 -3.85 18.52
C ASP A 88 14.37 -4.45 17.10
N GLY A 89 15.34 -4.14 16.22
CA GLY A 89 15.30 -4.48 14.80
C GLY A 89 15.14 -5.97 14.49
N SER A 90 15.79 -6.85 15.26
CA SER A 90 15.61 -8.31 15.13
C SER A 90 14.18 -8.75 15.42
N SER A 91 13.54 -8.14 16.43
CA SER A 91 12.14 -8.44 16.78
C SER A 91 11.19 -7.89 15.73
N ILE A 92 11.46 -6.69 15.22
CA ILE A 92 10.69 -6.07 14.14
C ILE A 92 10.75 -6.94 12.87
N LYS A 93 11.95 -7.37 12.47
CA LYS A 93 12.13 -8.26 11.32
C LYS A 93 11.38 -9.59 11.48
N ALA A 94 11.44 -10.19 12.67
CA ALA A 94 10.72 -11.42 12.97
C ALA A 94 9.20 -11.20 12.83
N SER A 95 8.64 -10.15 13.44
CA SER A 95 7.21 -9.84 13.33
C SER A 95 6.77 -9.60 11.88
N ILE A 96 7.52 -8.85 11.08
CA ILE A 96 7.20 -8.69 9.65
C ILE A 96 7.23 -10.05 8.94
N THR A 97 8.23 -10.89 9.23
CA THR A 97 8.37 -12.18 8.52
C THR A 97 7.29 -13.19 8.93
N ASP A 98 6.93 -13.24 10.21
CA ASP A 98 5.97 -14.19 10.76
C ASP A 98 4.52 -13.82 10.42
N ASP A 99 4.21 -12.53 10.31
CA ASP A 99 2.85 -12.03 10.09
C ASP A 99 2.50 -11.80 8.61
N THR A 100 3.44 -11.97 7.69
CA THR A 100 3.19 -11.64 6.27
C THR A 100 2.91 -12.87 5.42
N PRO A 101 1.81 -12.87 4.64
CA PRO A 101 1.53 -13.96 3.73
C PRO A 101 2.55 -13.98 2.58
N LEU A 102 2.75 -15.17 2.02
CA LEU A 102 3.52 -15.35 0.79
C LEU A 102 2.59 -15.30 -0.42
N ALA A 103 2.83 -14.34 -1.31
CA ALA A 103 2.15 -14.25 -2.61
C ALA A 103 3.16 -13.94 -3.73
N PRO A 104 4.03 -14.90 -4.12
CA PRO A 104 5.16 -14.65 -5.03
C PRO A 104 4.73 -14.14 -6.41
N ASN A 105 3.50 -14.44 -6.84
CA ASN A 105 2.96 -14.05 -8.14
C ASN A 105 2.09 -12.78 -8.11
N LEU A 106 1.99 -12.09 -6.96
CA LEU A 106 1.20 -10.85 -6.84
C LEU A 106 1.76 -9.75 -7.75
N LYS A 107 0.86 -9.06 -8.46
CA LYS A 107 1.17 -7.96 -9.39
C LYS A 107 0.40 -6.70 -9.04
N VAL A 108 0.82 -5.59 -9.66
CA VAL A 108 0.04 -4.35 -9.68
C VAL A 108 -1.33 -4.64 -10.29
N ASN A 109 -2.36 -4.01 -9.73
CA ASN A 109 -3.76 -4.11 -10.16
C ASN A 109 -4.44 -5.45 -9.84
N ASP A 110 -3.76 -6.36 -9.13
CA ASP A 110 -4.38 -7.57 -8.56
C ASP A 110 -5.19 -7.24 -7.30
N SER A 111 -6.09 -8.15 -6.94
CA SER A 111 -6.72 -8.13 -5.61
C SER A 111 -5.66 -8.37 -4.55
N TYR A 112 -5.69 -7.58 -3.49
CA TYR A 112 -4.99 -7.89 -2.26
C TYR A 112 -5.57 -9.19 -1.67
N PRO A 113 -4.75 -10.16 -1.23
CA PRO A 113 -5.25 -11.45 -0.77
C PRO A 113 -6.16 -11.34 0.45
N GLU A 114 -7.36 -11.93 0.40
CA GLU A 114 -8.24 -12.03 1.56
C GLU A 114 -7.60 -12.89 2.65
N GLY A 115 -7.71 -12.47 3.92
CA GLY A 115 -7.11 -13.18 5.05
C GLY A 115 -5.60 -13.00 5.21
N ALA A 116 -4.94 -12.25 4.30
CA ALA A 116 -3.65 -11.66 4.59
C ALA A 116 -3.75 -10.88 5.90
N SER A 117 -2.95 -11.26 6.91
CA SER A 117 -2.95 -10.59 8.20
C SER A 117 -2.86 -9.07 7.99
N MET A 118 -3.50 -8.33 8.89
CA MET A 118 -3.19 -6.91 9.11
C MET A 118 -1.78 -6.85 9.72
N SER A 119 -0.76 -7.27 8.95
CA SER A 119 0.63 -7.17 9.37
C SER A 119 0.84 -5.73 9.76
N SER A 120 1.15 -5.53 11.04
CA SER A 120 1.32 -4.18 11.57
C SER A 120 2.61 -3.63 10.99
N MET A 121 2.50 -2.52 10.27
CA MET A 121 3.66 -1.81 9.80
C MET A 121 4.43 -1.25 11.00
N PRO A 122 5.75 -1.46 11.09
CA PRO A 122 6.53 -0.92 12.20
C PRO A 122 6.39 0.61 12.25
N THR A 123 6.05 1.15 13.42
CA THR A 123 5.81 2.59 13.62
C THR A 123 7.02 3.43 13.21
N GLU A 124 8.23 2.95 13.49
CA GLU A 124 9.48 3.62 13.14
C GLU A 124 9.69 3.71 11.63
N LEU A 125 9.27 2.67 10.90
CA LEU A 125 9.29 2.68 9.45
C LEU A 125 8.25 3.66 8.91
N LEU A 126 7.01 3.59 9.40
CA LEU A 126 5.93 4.51 9.00
C LEU A 126 6.30 5.98 9.22
N ALA A 127 6.98 6.29 10.34
CA ALA A 127 7.41 7.66 10.65
C ALA A 127 8.43 8.24 9.64
N THR A 128 9.05 7.39 8.81
CA THR A 128 10.01 7.83 7.78
C THR A 128 9.39 7.87 6.38
N LEU A 129 8.28 7.14 6.16
CA LEU A 129 7.61 7.09 4.87
C LEU A 129 6.67 8.29 4.68
N PRO A 130 6.36 8.68 3.44
CA PRO A 130 5.33 9.67 3.17
C PRO A 130 3.99 9.25 3.76
N GLU A 131 3.29 10.19 4.39
CA GLU A 131 1.96 9.96 4.94
C GLU A 131 0.96 9.60 3.83
N LEU A 132 0.01 8.74 4.17
CA LEU A 132 -1.02 8.26 3.26
C LEU A 132 -2.38 8.82 3.63
N ASP A 133 -3.25 8.97 2.63
CA ASP A 133 -4.69 9.08 2.90
C ASP A 133 -5.17 7.83 3.63
N LYS A 134 -6.18 7.96 4.51
CA LYS A 134 -6.75 6.86 5.29
C LYS A 134 -7.25 5.67 4.46
N ALA A 135 -7.53 5.86 3.17
CA ALA A 135 -7.92 4.79 2.26
C ALA A 135 -6.72 3.97 1.74
N LEU A 136 -5.50 4.49 1.88
CA LEU A 136 -4.28 3.86 1.40
C LEU A 136 -3.45 3.33 2.57
N GLU A 137 -2.80 2.20 2.34
CA GLU A 137 -1.99 1.55 3.36
C GLU A 137 -0.69 1.00 2.78
N TYR A 138 0.39 1.12 3.56
CA TYR A 138 1.59 0.31 3.37
C TYR A 138 1.39 -1.05 4.03
N ARG A 139 1.79 -2.11 3.34
CA ARG A 139 1.75 -3.49 3.86
C ARG A 139 2.98 -4.26 3.41
N PHE A 140 3.29 -5.38 4.07
CA PHE A 140 4.28 -6.34 3.60
C PHE A 140 3.62 -7.61 3.04
N ILE A 141 4.20 -8.12 1.96
CA ILE A 141 3.93 -9.47 1.44
C ILE A 141 5.28 -10.14 1.19
N GLY A 142 5.62 -11.09 2.06
CA GLY A 142 6.97 -11.64 2.17
C GLY A 142 7.98 -10.50 2.38
N LYS A 143 8.89 -10.32 1.41
CA LYS A 143 9.99 -9.35 1.51
C LYS A 143 9.73 -8.00 0.82
N ARG A 144 8.54 -7.84 0.26
CA ARG A 144 8.17 -6.66 -0.56
C ARG A 144 7.23 -5.76 0.23
N LEU A 145 7.45 -4.46 0.13
CA LEU A 145 6.47 -3.47 0.54
C LEU A 145 5.43 -3.31 -0.57
N VAL A 146 4.16 -3.23 -0.18
CA VAL A 146 3.00 -3.15 -1.07
C VAL A 146 2.21 -1.90 -0.69
N LEU A 147 1.80 -1.12 -1.68
CA LEU A 147 0.84 -0.03 -1.51
C LEU A 147 -0.55 -0.56 -1.86
N VAL A 148 -1.50 -0.42 -0.95
CA VAL A 148 -2.85 -1.00 -1.08
C VAL A 148 -3.90 0.10 -1.00
N ASP A 149 -4.87 0.05 -1.90
CA ASP A 149 -6.16 0.70 -1.72
C ASP A 149 -7.03 -0.22 -0.87
N ALA A 150 -7.23 0.13 0.40
CA ALA A 150 -7.92 -0.71 1.37
C ALA A 150 -9.43 -0.86 1.06
N PRO A 151 -10.18 0.21 0.73
CA PRO A 151 -11.59 0.07 0.32
C PRO A 151 -11.79 -0.81 -0.92
N ALA A 152 -10.89 -0.74 -1.90
CA ALA A 152 -10.97 -1.57 -3.11
C ALA A 152 -10.31 -2.94 -2.94
N GLN A 153 -9.54 -3.17 -1.87
CA GLN A 153 -8.64 -4.33 -1.73
C GLN A 153 -7.77 -4.53 -2.97
N LEU A 154 -7.12 -3.47 -3.46
CA LEU A 154 -6.36 -3.50 -4.71
C LEU A 154 -4.89 -3.10 -4.50
N VAL A 155 -3.98 -3.83 -5.14
CA VAL A 155 -2.54 -3.53 -5.12
C VAL A 155 -2.24 -2.38 -6.08
N LEU A 156 -1.86 -1.23 -5.54
CA LEU A 156 -1.50 -0.04 -6.31
C LEU A 156 -0.08 -0.11 -6.86
N ASP A 157 0.85 -0.61 -6.05
CA ASP A 157 2.24 -0.88 -6.43
C ASP A 157 2.90 -1.84 -5.44
N LEU A 158 4.08 -2.34 -5.80
CA LEU A 158 4.91 -3.17 -4.95
C LEU A 158 6.40 -2.96 -5.24
N THR A 159 7.21 -2.99 -4.19
CA THR A 159 8.67 -2.92 -4.33
C THR A 159 9.23 -4.26 -4.83
N PRO A 160 10.48 -4.29 -5.32
CA PRO A 160 11.34 -5.47 -5.22
C PRO A 160 11.52 -5.90 -3.75
N ASP A 161 12.26 -6.99 -3.50
CA ASP A 161 12.61 -7.40 -2.14
C ASP A 161 13.42 -6.30 -1.43
N VAL A 162 12.83 -5.71 -0.39
CA VAL A 162 13.44 -4.68 0.45
C VAL A 162 13.83 -5.23 1.82
N LEU A 163 13.16 -6.29 2.29
CA LEU A 163 13.49 -6.99 3.53
C LEU A 163 14.58 -8.04 3.27
N ARG A 164 15.79 -7.79 3.77
CA ARG A 164 16.96 -8.68 3.67
C ARG A 164 17.29 -9.30 5.00
#